data_AF-A0A838NYK4-F1
#
_entry.id   AF-A0A838NYK4-F1
#
_cell.length_a   1.000
_cell.length_b   1.000
_cell.length_c   1.000
_cell.angle_alpha   90.00
_cell.angle_beta   90.00
_cell.angle_gamma   90.00
#
_symmetry.space_group_name_H-M   'P 1'
#
loop_
_entity.id
_entity.type
_entity.pdbx_description
1 polymer ?
#
loop_
_entity_poly.entity_id
_entity_poly.type
_entity_poly.pdbx_seq_one_letter_code
_entity_poly.pdbx_strand_id
1 'polypeptide(L)'
;MIVMDRENRYAPGWSHVLSSTNDLAELDAFRRRVGAPPQALHANRRWPHLDLKLQPRELALRLPEVRVFERTADMLRYVKAVAG
;
A
#
# COMPACT_ATOMS: atom_id res chain seq x y z
N MET A 1 2.09 -10.36 0.68
CA MET A 1 2.89 -9.50 1.57
C MET A 1 2.54 -8.05 1.24
N ILE A 2 2.34 -7.21 2.26
CA ILE A 2 2.03 -5.80 2.06
C ILE A 2 3.32 -4.98 1.84
N VAL A 3 3.32 -4.18 0.79
CA VAL A 3 4.36 -3.20 0.50
C VAL A 3 3.77 -1.80 0.46
N MET A 4 4.56 -0.81 0.84
CA MET A 4 4.13 0.58 0.95
C MET A 4 5.28 1.51 0.60
N ASP A 5 4.99 2.68 0.02
CA ASP A 5 5.97 3.77 -0.04
C ASP A 5 5.89 4.69 1.19
N ARG A 6 7.03 5.24 1.60
CA ARG A 6 7.11 6.15 2.73
C ARG A 6 6.33 7.43 2.43
N GLU A 7 6.49 7.96 1.23
CA GLU A 7 5.75 9.11 0.76
C GLU A 7 5.62 9.11 -0.77
N ASN A 8 4.42 9.42 -1.26
CA ASN A 8 4.18 9.64 -2.67
C ASN A 8 4.69 11.03 -3.07
N ARG A 9 5.68 11.08 -3.96
CA ARG A 9 6.29 12.32 -4.46
C ARG A 9 5.27 13.30 -5.05
N TYR A 10 4.20 12.79 -5.68
CA TYR A 10 3.18 13.61 -6.33
C TYR A 10 1.99 13.93 -5.41
N ALA A 11 1.95 13.34 -4.22
CA ALA A 11 0.91 13.55 -3.22
C ALA A 11 1.52 13.49 -1.80
N PRO A 12 2.19 14.55 -1.33
CA PRO A 12 2.81 14.57 0.00
C PRO A 12 1.80 14.22 1.11
N GLY A 13 2.25 13.47 2.11
CA GLY A 13 1.40 12.94 3.19
C GLY A 13 0.51 11.75 2.79
N TRP A 14 0.57 11.30 1.53
CA TRP A 14 -0.05 10.06 1.08
C TRP A 14 0.99 8.96 0.87
N SER A 15 0.53 7.73 1.00
CA SER A 15 1.28 6.53 0.69
C SER A 15 0.43 5.54 -0.10
N HIS A 16 1.04 4.95 -1.11
CA HIS A 16 0.49 3.90 -1.93
C HIS A 16 0.87 2.54 -1.35
N VAL A 17 -0.10 1.64 -1.25
CA VAL A 17 0.06 0.31 -0.67
C VAL A 17 -0.39 -0.74 -1.67
N LEU A 18 0.42 -1.78 -1.83
CA LEU A 18 0.14 -2.92 -2.71
C LEU A 18 0.25 -4.24 -1.96
N SER A 19 -0.46 -5.25 -2.46
CA SER A 19 -0.13 -6.65 -2.21
C SER A 19 0.93 -7.09 -3.22
N SER A 20 2.01 -7.69 -2.74
CA SER A 20 3.06 -8.27 -3.60
C SER A 20 2.55 -9.41 -4.49
N THR A 21 1.44 -10.04 -4.10
CA THR A 21 0.79 -11.15 -4.82
C THR A 21 -0.47 -10.71 -5.56
N ASN A 22 -0.73 -9.39 -5.63
CA ASN A 22 -1.92 -8.82 -6.24
C ASN A 22 -3.23 -9.35 -5.61
N ASP A 23 -3.21 -9.70 -4.32
CA ASP A 23 -4.35 -10.26 -3.59
C ASP A 23 -5.24 -9.16 -3.01
N LEU A 24 -6.49 -9.12 -3.48
CA LEU A 24 -7.49 -8.15 -3.05
C LEU A 24 -7.96 -8.40 -1.61
N ALA A 25 -8.06 -9.66 -1.18
CA ALA A 25 -8.48 -10.00 0.18
C ALA A 25 -7.39 -9.61 1.18
N GLU A 26 -6.11 -9.78 0.83
CA GLU A 26 -4.98 -9.30 1.63
C GLU A 26 -5.05 -7.78 1.83
N LEU A 27 -5.32 -7.02 0.75
CA LEU A 27 -5.48 -5.57 0.80
C LEU A 27 -6.68 -5.12 1.64
N ASP A 28 -7.84 -5.75 1.51
CA ASP A 28 -9.01 -5.39 2.33
C ASP A 28 -8.82 -5.75 3.81
N ALA A 29 -8.15 -6.87 4.11
CA ALA A 29 -7.79 -7.22 5.48
C ALA A 29 -6.83 -6.16 6.08
N PHE A 30 -5.82 -5.76 5.31
CA PHE A 30 -4.88 -4.70 5.72
C PHE A 30 -5.60 -3.36 5.94
N ARG A 31 -6.47 -2.96 5.01
CA ARG A 31 -7.31 -1.75 5.12
C ARG A 31 -8.08 -1.71 6.44
N ARG A 32 -8.76 -2.82 6.79
CA ARG A 32 -9.52 -2.92 8.05
C ARG A 32 -8.60 -2.80 9.26
N ARG A 33 -7.43 -3.45 9.22
CA ARG A 33 -6.46 -3.44 10.31
C ARG A 33 -5.94 -2.04 10.63
N VAL A 34 -5.65 -1.23 9.62
CA VAL A 34 -5.17 0.16 9.81
C VAL A 34 -6.32 1.17 9.97
N GLY A 35 -7.57 0.72 10.03
CA GLY A 35 -8.74 1.58 10.17
C GLY A 35 -9.01 2.48 8.95
N ALA A 36 -8.52 2.10 7.77
CA ALA A 36 -8.73 2.86 6.55
C ALA A 36 -10.19 2.75 6.05
N PRO A 37 -10.77 3.84 5.55
CA PRO A 37 -12.14 3.84 5.07
C PRO A 37 -12.26 2.98 3.78
N PRO A 38 -13.44 2.42 3.45
CA PRO A 38 -13.60 1.56 2.26
C PRO A 38 -13.13 2.22 0.96
N GLN A 39 -13.26 3.54 0.83
CA GLN A 39 -12.87 4.31 -0.35
C GLN A 39 -11.36 4.36 -0.58
N ALA A 40 -10.55 4.02 0.41
CA ALA A 40 -9.11 3.91 0.25
C ALA A 40 -8.72 2.73 -0.67
N LEU A 41 -9.58 1.72 -0.81
CA LEU A 41 -9.33 0.54 -1.64
C LEU A 41 -9.79 0.75 -3.07
N HIS A 42 -8.84 0.69 -4.00
CA HIS A 42 -9.07 0.82 -5.42
C HIS A 42 -9.02 -0.55 -6.08
N ALA A 43 -10.18 -1.23 -6.17
CA ALA A 43 -10.29 -2.59 -6.72
C ALA A 43 -10.42 -2.66 -8.26
N ASN A 44 -10.83 -1.58 -8.92
CA ASN A 44 -11.23 -1.58 -10.33
C ASN A 44 -10.07 -1.39 -11.34
N ARG A 45 -8.82 -1.51 -10.91
CA ARG A 45 -7.66 -1.36 -11.80
C ARG A 45 -6.91 -2.70 -11.92
N ARG A 46 -6.18 -2.87 -13.03
CA ARG A 46 -5.27 -4.00 -13.32
C ARG A 46 -4.36 -4.39 -12.14
N TRP A 47 -4.17 -3.49 -11.18
CA TRP A 47 -3.47 -3.66 -9.92
C TRP A 47 -4.27 -3.01 -8.78
N PRO A 48 -4.95 -3.80 -7.93
CA PRO A 48 -5.60 -3.29 -6.74
C PRO A 48 -4.58 -2.67 -5.78
N HIS A 49 -4.97 -1.58 -5.12
CA HIS A 49 -4.11 -0.85 -4.19
C HIS A 49 -4.90 -0.09 -3.14
N LEU A 50 -4.20 0.37 -2.10
CA LEU A 50 -4.73 1.35 -1.17
C LEU A 50 -3.97 2.67 -1.29
N ASP A 51 -4.70 3.77 -1.22
CA ASP A 51 -4.12 5.09 -0.97
C ASP A 51 -4.41 5.49 0.48
N LEU A 52 -3.36 5.55 1.31
CA LEU A 52 -3.43 5.88 2.73
C LEU A 52 -2.93 7.30 2.99
N LYS A 53 -3.59 7.98 3.94
CA LYS A 53 -3.17 9.26 4.51
C LYS A 53 -3.51 9.33 5.98
N LEU A 54 -3.03 10.35 6.67
CA LEU A 54 -3.35 10.64 8.08
C LEU A 54 -3.09 9.42 8.98
N GLN A 55 -3.95 9.18 9.96
CA GLN A 55 -3.80 8.12 10.96
C GLN A 55 -3.63 6.71 10.36
N PRO A 56 -4.42 6.25 9.35
CA PRO A 56 -4.17 4.95 8.72
C PRO A 56 -2.77 4.79 8.12
N ARG A 57 -2.23 5.86 7.51
CA ARG A 57 -0.86 5.86 6.99
C ARG A 57 0.16 5.75 8.13
N GLU A 58 0.00 6.53 9.20
CA GLU A 58 0.91 6.48 10.35
C GLU A 58 0.91 5.11 11.04
N LEU A 59 -0.26 4.47 11.13
CA LEU A 59 -0.38 3.10 11.64
C LEU A 59 0.35 2.12 10.73
N ALA A 60 0.12 2.18 9.41
CA ALA A 60 0.77 1.32 8.44
C ALA A 60 2.31 1.42 8.50
N LEU A 61 2.86 2.63 8.62
CA LEU A 61 4.32 2.86 8.74
C LEU A 61 4.95 2.24 10.00
N ARG A 62 4.15 1.95 11.04
CA ARG A 62 4.63 1.35 12.29
C ARG A 62 4.50 -0.17 12.30
N LEU A 63 3.83 -0.77 11.32
CA LEU A 63 3.62 -2.21 11.26
C LEU A 63 4.87 -2.92 10.73
N PRO A 64 5.51 -3.82 11.50
CA PRO A 64 6.77 -4.46 11.09
C PRO A 64 6.64 -5.38 9.87
N GLU A 65 5.44 -5.90 9.60
CA GLU A 65 5.15 -6.73 8.43
C GLU A 65 4.99 -5.93 7.12
N VAL A 66 4.90 -4.60 7.20
CA VAL A 66 4.82 -3.74 6.03
C VAL A 66 6.22 -3.44 5.54
N ARG A 67 6.54 -3.89 4.32
CA ARG A 67 7.80 -3.52 3.69
C ARG A 67 7.71 -2.11 3.12
N VAL A 68 8.37 -1.17 3.77
CA VAL A 68 8.39 0.25 3.37
C VAL A 68 9.54 0.53 2.40
N PHE A 69 9.24 1.28 1.34
CA PHE A 69 10.20 1.79 0.37
C PHE A 69 10.23 3.31 0.43
N GLU A 70 11.38 3.94 0.27
CA GLU A 70 11.45 5.42 0.31
C GLU A 70 10.67 6.08 -0.82
N ARG A 71 10.51 5.41 -1.98
CA ARG A 71 9.82 5.95 -3.15
C ARG A 71 8.90 4.92 -3.79
N THR A 72 7.77 5.39 -4.33
CA THR A 72 6.81 4.57 -5.09
C THR A 72 7.48 3.78 -6.22
N ALA A 73 8.41 4.40 -6.95
CA ALA A 73 9.10 3.76 -8.07
C ALA A 73 9.93 2.53 -7.64
N ASP A 74 10.55 2.57 -6.47
CA ASP A 74 11.35 1.45 -5.95
C ASP A 74 10.44 0.30 -5.51
N MET A 75 9.32 0.62 -4.86
CA MET A 75 8.27 -0.34 -4.52
C MET A 75 7.71 -1.03 -5.77
N LEU A 76 7.37 -0.28 -6.83
CA LEU A 76 6.81 -0.84 -8.06
C LEU A 76 7.79 -1.75 -8.79
N ARG A 77 9.09 -1.40 -8.80
CA ARG A 77 10.13 -2.30 -9.34
C ARG A 77 10.19 -3.60 -8.56
N TYR A 78 10.11 -3.53 -7.23
CA TYR A 78 10.10 -4.71 -6.38
C TYR A 78 8.89 -5.60 -6.67
N VAL A 79 7.67 -5.04 -6.67
CA VAL A 79 6.44 -5.80 -6.95
C VAL A 79 6.52 -6.48 -8.31
N LYS A 80 6.97 -5.77 -9.35
CA LYS A 80 7.12 -6.35 -10.68
C LYS A 80 8.13 -7.51 -10.71
N ALA A 81 9.20 -7.44 -9.92
CA ALA A 81 10.23 -8.46 -9.87
C ALA A 81 9.81 -9.72 -9.09
N VAL A 82 8.88 -9.60 -8.14
CA VAL A 82 8.38 -10.75 -7.34
C VAL A 82 7.07 -11.34 -7.85
N ALA A 83 6.34 -10.61 -8.70
CA ALA A 83 5.09 -11.07 -9.32
C ALA A 83 5.30 -11.77 -10.68
N GLY A 84 6.51 -11.72 -11.24
CA GLY A 84 6.91 -12.45 -12.44
C GLY A 84 7.75 -13.66 -12.10
#